data_AF-A0A7S2AVY0-F1
#
_entry.id   AF-A0A7S2AVY0-F1
#
_cell.length_a   1.000
_cell.length_b   1.000
_cell.length_c   1.000
_cell.angle_alpha   90.00
_cell.angle_beta   90.00
_cell.angle_gamma   90.00
#
_symmetry.space_group_name_H-M   'P 1'
#
loop_
_entity.id
_entity.type
_entity.pdbx_description
1 polymer ?
#
loop_
_entity_poly.entity_id
_entity_poly.type
_entity_poly.pdbx_seq_one_letter_code
_entity_poly.pdbx_strand_id
1 'polypeptide(L)'
;EDPRARAVGLLREEAKELHSRALAHFAEELAARAARGPFNEVTNMIQKMIFRLMAEQKDEDEHKNWCDLELSKTNLSKTDKEEKILSLSLKLKDTKATILLLTNEMVAAVDMVAKVTAHMEEATRIRQVGKEENTKAVQDAKDAQQAIAEAEAVLLEFYKDTGMVAKESWELLQGGAPVTLPTEPSTWSASYTGVADPKNQPDGIITVLKAISADFATMEAETLAQEETDQKAYDQEVKSSEVEKARRAKESEMKAQEKKRLEEKVVSMNSSLKHVTGELGAVDQYLKDLAPACIEGDSTYEDRKAARANEIDALKQAQVMLADYQKGNSSSGGGTAFFAPIKPASFLARSA
;
A
#
# COMPACT_ATOMS: atom_id res chain seq x y z
N GLU A 1 -34.56 -16.96 79.98
CA GLU A 1 -33.52 -17.77 79.32
C GLU A 1 -32.18 -17.04 79.34
N ASP A 2 -31.06 -17.76 79.38
CA ASP A 2 -29.71 -17.15 79.34
C ASP A 2 -29.54 -16.40 78.02
N PRO A 3 -29.27 -15.08 78.03
CA PRO A 3 -29.02 -14.28 76.82
C PRO A 3 -27.87 -14.83 75.97
N ARG A 4 -26.87 -15.48 76.58
CA ARG A 4 -25.75 -16.10 75.87
C ARG A 4 -26.22 -17.33 75.09
N ALA A 5 -27.12 -18.13 75.67
CA ALA A 5 -27.71 -19.28 74.99
C ALA A 5 -28.60 -18.85 73.81
N ARG A 6 -29.31 -17.72 73.93
CA ARG A 6 -30.11 -17.14 72.82
C ARG A 6 -29.23 -16.60 71.69
N ALA A 7 -28.17 -15.86 72.01
CA ALA A 7 -27.20 -15.39 71.02
C ALA A 7 -26.53 -16.55 70.27
N VAL A 8 -26.14 -17.61 70.99
CA VAL A 8 -25.61 -18.85 70.38
C VAL A 8 -26.67 -19.55 69.53
N GLY A 9 -27.93 -19.59 69.97
CA GLY A 9 -29.05 -20.18 69.23
C GLY A 9 -29.27 -19.49 67.88
N LEU A 10 -29.30 -18.16 67.88
CA LEU A 10 -29.40 -17.35 66.66
C LEU A 10 -28.24 -17.66 65.71
N LEU A 11 -26.99 -17.62 66.19
CA LEU A 11 -25.83 -17.88 65.33
C LEU A 11 -25.81 -19.31 64.77
N ARG A 12 -26.39 -20.30 65.48
CA ARG A 12 -26.55 -21.67 64.96
C ARG A 12 -27.62 -21.77 63.87
N GLU A 13 -28.69 -21.01 64.00
CA GLU A 13 -29.77 -20.97 63.00
C GLU A 13 -29.25 -20.29 61.72
N GLU A 14 -28.68 -19.11 61.86
CA GLU A 14 -28.06 -18.35 60.77
C GLU A 14 -26.93 -19.13 60.09
N ALA A 15 -26.11 -19.87 60.85
CA ALA A 15 -25.09 -20.73 60.26
C ALA A 15 -25.67 -21.87 59.39
N LYS A 16 -26.86 -22.38 59.73
CA LYS A 16 -27.54 -23.39 58.91
C LYS A 16 -28.15 -22.78 57.67
N GLU A 17 -28.80 -21.62 57.80
CA GLU A 17 -29.42 -20.92 56.68
C GLU A 17 -28.39 -20.42 55.66
N LEU A 18 -27.27 -19.87 56.14
CA LEU A 18 -26.17 -19.39 55.30
C LEU A 18 -25.23 -20.51 54.84
N HIS A 19 -25.46 -21.75 55.26
CA HIS A 19 -24.56 -22.89 55.04
C HIS A 19 -23.10 -22.62 55.45
N SER A 20 -22.89 -21.70 56.39
CA SER A 20 -21.56 -21.26 56.80
C SER A 20 -20.98 -22.19 57.85
N ARG A 21 -20.01 -23.02 57.42
CA ARG A 21 -19.25 -23.88 58.34
C ARG A 21 -18.42 -23.07 59.33
N ALA A 22 -17.92 -21.90 58.91
CA ALA A 22 -17.15 -21.00 59.77
C ALA A 22 -18.03 -20.41 60.88
N LEU A 23 -19.23 -19.93 60.53
CA LEU A 23 -20.18 -19.41 61.51
C LEU A 23 -20.68 -20.51 62.45
N ALA A 24 -20.92 -21.73 61.93
CA ALA A 24 -21.31 -22.88 62.74
C ALA A 24 -20.23 -23.24 63.78
N HIS A 25 -18.95 -23.31 63.36
CA HIS A 25 -17.83 -23.55 64.27
C HIS A 25 -17.70 -22.46 65.32
N PHE A 26 -17.85 -21.20 64.92
CA PHE A 26 -17.81 -20.08 65.85
C PHE A 26 -18.95 -20.12 66.88
N ALA A 27 -20.16 -20.49 66.46
CA ALA A 27 -21.30 -20.64 67.36
C ALA A 27 -21.06 -21.71 68.43
N GLU A 28 -20.40 -22.82 68.09
CA GLU A 28 -20.01 -23.85 69.06
C GLU A 28 -18.90 -23.40 70.01
N GLU A 29 -17.89 -22.69 69.49
CA GLU A 29 -16.84 -22.09 70.32
C GLU A 29 -17.43 -21.09 71.33
N LEU A 30 -18.35 -20.26 70.86
CA LEU A 30 -19.08 -19.29 71.68
C LEU A 30 -19.94 -19.99 72.74
N ALA A 31 -20.58 -21.11 72.41
CA ALA A 31 -21.37 -21.91 73.35
C ALA A 31 -20.51 -22.46 74.50
N ALA A 32 -19.33 -23.00 74.17
CA ALA A 32 -18.39 -23.53 75.15
C ALA A 32 -17.88 -22.43 76.10
N ARG A 33 -17.60 -21.23 75.57
CA ARG A 33 -17.15 -20.08 76.37
C ARG A 33 -18.29 -19.47 77.20
N ALA A 34 -19.51 -19.40 76.65
CA ALA A 34 -20.69 -18.89 77.33
C ALA A 34 -21.05 -19.67 78.60
N ALA A 35 -20.78 -20.98 78.64
CA ALA A 35 -21.10 -21.83 79.78
C ALA A 35 -20.16 -21.64 80.99
N ARG A 36 -18.95 -21.10 80.80
CA ARG A 36 -17.90 -21.08 81.84
C ARG A 36 -17.14 -19.75 81.97
N GLY A 37 -17.29 -18.82 81.02
CA GLY A 37 -16.49 -17.60 80.91
C GLY A 37 -17.21 -16.31 81.36
N PRO A 38 -16.45 -15.23 81.60
CA PRO A 38 -16.99 -13.89 81.85
C PRO A 38 -17.83 -13.39 80.66
N PHE A 39 -18.94 -12.70 80.94
CA PHE A 39 -19.84 -12.20 79.89
C PHE A 39 -19.14 -11.31 78.85
N ASN A 40 -18.22 -10.45 79.30
CA ASN A 40 -17.46 -9.56 78.41
C ASN A 40 -16.61 -10.32 77.39
N GLU A 41 -16.22 -11.55 77.69
CA GLU A 41 -15.44 -12.37 76.78
C GLU A 41 -16.26 -12.84 75.58
N VAL A 42 -17.53 -13.23 75.79
CA VAL A 42 -18.48 -13.63 74.74
C VAL A 42 -18.74 -12.46 73.78
N THR A 43 -18.99 -11.26 74.32
CA THR A 43 -19.17 -10.04 73.52
C THR A 43 -17.89 -9.69 72.74
N ASN A 44 -16.71 -9.84 73.34
CA ASN A 44 -15.43 -9.59 72.69
C ASN A 44 -15.16 -10.59 71.54
N MET A 45 -15.51 -11.86 71.71
CA MET A 45 -15.39 -12.87 70.65
C MET A 45 -16.27 -12.52 69.43
N ILE A 46 -17.53 -12.13 69.66
CA ILE A 46 -18.43 -11.69 68.57
C ILE A 46 -17.87 -10.45 67.88
N GLN A 47 -17.41 -9.47 68.66
CA GLN A 47 -16.82 -8.25 68.12
C GLN A 47 -15.56 -8.54 67.28
N LYS A 48 -14.69 -9.44 67.73
CA LYS A 48 -13.52 -9.90 66.97
C LYS A 48 -13.91 -10.61 65.68
N MET A 49 -14.95 -11.44 65.71
CA MET A 49 -15.43 -12.11 64.49
C MET A 49 -15.99 -11.10 63.49
N ILE A 50 -16.78 -10.11 63.94
CA ILE A 50 -17.26 -9.02 63.07
C ILE A 50 -16.07 -8.28 62.43
N PHE A 51 -15.07 -7.89 63.22
CA PHE A 51 -13.89 -7.21 62.68
C PHE A 51 -13.11 -8.06 61.69
N ARG A 52 -12.99 -9.36 61.95
CA ARG A 52 -12.35 -10.30 61.05
C ARG A 52 -13.11 -10.39 59.72
N LEU A 53 -14.43 -10.58 59.74
CA LEU A 53 -15.24 -10.65 58.51
C LEU A 53 -15.22 -9.33 57.74
N MET A 54 -15.23 -8.19 58.43
CA MET A 54 -15.07 -6.88 57.79
C MET A 54 -13.69 -6.72 57.14
N ALA A 55 -12.62 -7.21 57.78
CA ALA A 55 -11.28 -7.20 57.20
C ALA A 55 -11.17 -8.13 55.99
N GLU A 56 -11.68 -9.36 56.09
CA GLU A 56 -11.72 -10.31 54.97
C GLU A 56 -12.54 -9.76 53.79
N GLN A 57 -13.66 -9.08 54.05
CA GLN A 57 -14.44 -8.42 53.00
C GLN A 57 -13.67 -7.28 52.35
N LYS A 58 -12.96 -6.47 53.14
CA LYS A 58 -12.13 -5.39 52.61
C LYS A 58 -11.02 -5.93 51.71
N ASP A 59 -10.32 -6.98 52.15
CA ASP A 59 -9.25 -7.62 51.38
C ASP A 59 -9.82 -8.20 50.07
N GLU A 60 -11.02 -8.79 50.09
CA GLU A 60 -11.67 -9.26 48.87
C GLU A 60 -12.13 -8.13 47.95
N ASP A 61 -12.64 -7.02 48.48
CA ASP A 61 -12.99 -5.83 47.70
C ASP A 61 -11.75 -5.25 46.99
N GLU A 62 -10.62 -5.16 47.69
CA GLU A 62 -9.34 -4.72 47.12
C GLU A 62 -8.85 -5.70 46.04
N HIS A 63 -8.92 -7.00 46.29
CA HIS A 63 -8.55 -8.03 45.30
C HIS A 63 -9.46 -8.00 44.06
N LYS A 64 -10.78 -7.83 44.25
CA LYS A 64 -11.74 -7.73 43.14
C LYS A 64 -11.44 -6.52 42.25
N ASN A 65 -11.20 -5.35 42.87
CA ASN A 65 -10.85 -4.13 42.16
C ASN A 65 -9.54 -4.29 41.38
N TRP A 66 -8.54 -4.96 41.98
CA TRP A 66 -7.30 -5.28 41.29
C TRP A 66 -7.53 -6.20 40.10
N CYS A 67 -8.28 -7.30 40.28
CA CYS A 67 -8.62 -8.24 39.21
C CYS A 67 -9.36 -7.56 38.04
N ASP A 68 -10.36 -6.73 38.32
CA ASP A 68 -11.14 -6.03 37.28
C ASP A 68 -10.27 -5.07 36.48
N LEU A 69 -9.43 -4.30 37.17
CA LEU A 69 -8.50 -3.38 36.54
C LEU A 69 -7.49 -4.11 35.66
N GLU A 70 -6.92 -5.19 36.17
CA GLU A 70 -5.86 -5.93 35.50
C GLU A 70 -6.39 -6.71 34.29
N LEU A 71 -7.55 -7.36 34.42
CA LEU A 71 -8.23 -8.00 33.30
C LEU A 71 -8.64 -6.98 32.23
N SER A 72 -9.16 -5.82 32.63
CA SER A 72 -9.53 -4.75 31.69
C SER A 72 -8.32 -4.25 30.90
N LYS A 73 -7.22 -3.89 31.57
CA LYS A 73 -5.98 -3.45 30.93
C LYS A 73 -5.39 -4.51 30.01
N THR A 74 -5.39 -5.77 30.46
CA THR A 74 -4.79 -6.87 29.71
C THR A 74 -5.61 -7.19 28.47
N ASN A 75 -6.95 -7.21 28.57
CA ASN A 75 -7.83 -7.39 27.42
C ASN A 75 -7.73 -6.23 26.42
N LEU A 76 -7.64 -4.99 26.89
CA LEU A 76 -7.38 -3.85 25.99
C LEU A 76 -6.05 -4.02 25.25
N SER A 77 -4.98 -4.37 25.98
CA SER A 77 -3.67 -4.62 25.38
C SER A 77 -3.70 -5.77 24.36
N LYS A 78 -4.49 -6.82 24.62
CA LYS A 78 -4.72 -7.93 23.70
C LYS A 78 -5.35 -7.44 22.40
N THR A 79 -6.49 -6.76 22.48
CA THR A 79 -7.20 -6.22 21.31
C THR A 79 -6.30 -5.29 20.49
N ASP A 80 -5.61 -4.35 21.14
CA ASP A 80 -4.69 -3.42 20.47
C ASP A 80 -3.59 -4.17 19.68
N LYS A 81 -3.04 -5.23 20.26
CA LYS A 81 -2.00 -6.05 19.60
C LYS A 81 -2.57 -6.88 18.44
N GLU A 82 -3.76 -7.47 18.60
CA GLU A 82 -4.45 -8.20 17.54
C GLU A 82 -4.76 -7.28 16.33
N GLU A 83 -5.29 -6.09 16.58
CA GLU A 83 -5.53 -5.08 15.56
C GLU A 83 -4.23 -4.64 14.87
N LYS A 84 -3.15 -4.47 15.65
CA LYS A 84 -1.84 -4.10 15.10
C LYS A 84 -1.27 -5.18 14.20
N ILE A 85 -1.39 -6.45 14.58
CA ILE A 85 -0.99 -7.62 13.78
C ILE A 85 -1.76 -7.65 12.47
N LEU A 86 -3.09 -7.45 12.51
CA LEU A 86 -3.93 -7.39 11.32
C LEU A 86 -3.53 -6.24 10.40
N SER A 87 -3.35 -5.03 10.94
CA SER A 87 -2.91 -3.85 10.19
C SER A 87 -1.56 -4.06 9.51
N LEU A 88 -0.57 -4.60 10.23
CA LEU A 88 0.76 -4.90 9.69
C LEU A 88 0.69 -5.98 8.60
N SER A 89 -0.10 -7.02 8.81
CA SER A 89 -0.28 -8.11 7.84
C SER A 89 -0.90 -7.63 6.53
N LEU A 90 -1.90 -6.75 6.60
CA LEU A 90 -2.52 -6.13 5.42
C LEU A 90 -1.52 -5.23 4.69
N LYS A 91 -0.81 -4.36 5.41
CA LYS A 91 0.22 -3.49 4.82
C LYS A 91 1.35 -4.27 4.16
N LEU A 92 1.74 -5.41 4.72
CA LEU A 92 2.73 -6.31 4.13
C LEU A 92 2.22 -6.91 2.81
N LYS A 93 0.96 -7.37 2.75
CA LYS A 93 0.36 -7.89 1.52
C LYS A 93 0.33 -6.83 0.42
N ASP A 94 -0.16 -5.64 0.75
CA ASP A 94 -0.24 -4.50 -0.17
C ASP A 94 1.15 -4.08 -0.68
N THR A 95 2.11 -3.91 0.24
CA THR A 95 3.48 -3.52 -0.14
C THR A 95 4.14 -4.58 -1.05
N LYS A 96 3.93 -5.87 -0.76
CA LYS A 96 4.43 -6.97 -1.61
C LYS A 96 3.77 -6.97 -3.00
N ALA A 97 2.48 -6.68 -3.09
CA ALA A 97 1.79 -6.55 -4.37
C ALA A 97 2.37 -5.39 -5.20
N THR A 98 2.62 -4.24 -4.57
CA THR A 98 3.27 -3.09 -5.22
C THR A 98 4.69 -3.42 -5.69
N ILE A 99 5.48 -4.18 -4.93
CA ILE A 99 6.80 -4.65 -5.35
C ILE A 99 6.71 -5.52 -6.62
N LEU A 100 5.71 -6.39 -6.73
CA LEU A 100 5.49 -7.20 -7.92
C LEU A 100 5.09 -6.34 -9.13
N LEU A 101 4.19 -5.38 -8.93
CA LEU A 101 3.79 -4.43 -9.98
C LEU A 101 5.00 -3.65 -10.50
N LEU A 102 5.80 -3.06 -9.61
CA LEU A 102 7.02 -2.34 -9.98
C LEU A 102 8.00 -3.23 -10.73
N THR A 103 8.14 -4.50 -10.32
CA THR A 103 9.00 -5.47 -11.02
C THR A 103 8.54 -5.71 -12.46
N ASN A 104 7.23 -5.90 -12.68
CA ASN A 104 6.67 -6.08 -14.01
C ASN A 104 6.84 -4.83 -14.88
N GLU A 105 6.59 -3.65 -14.32
CA GLU A 105 6.78 -2.38 -15.02
C GLU A 105 8.23 -2.12 -15.40
N MET A 106 9.19 -2.50 -14.55
CA MET A 106 10.62 -2.43 -14.87
C MET A 106 10.97 -3.34 -16.05
N VAL A 107 10.47 -4.58 -16.06
CA VAL A 107 10.68 -5.52 -17.18
C VAL A 107 10.11 -4.93 -18.47
N ALA A 108 8.90 -4.38 -18.44
CA ALA A 108 8.29 -3.72 -19.59
C ALA A 108 9.11 -2.51 -20.07
N ALA A 109 9.64 -1.69 -19.16
CA ALA A 109 10.49 -0.56 -19.52
C ALA A 109 11.79 -1.00 -20.19
N VAL A 110 12.44 -2.06 -19.69
CA VAL A 110 13.65 -2.64 -20.28
C VAL A 110 13.37 -3.23 -21.67
N ASP A 111 12.25 -3.94 -21.85
CA ASP A 111 11.84 -4.48 -23.15
C ASP A 111 11.57 -3.35 -24.16
N MET A 112 10.92 -2.26 -23.74
CA MET A 112 10.73 -1.08 -24.59
C MET A 112 12.06 -0.42 -24.97
N VAL A 113 13.03 -0.34 -24.05
CA VAL A 113 14.38 0.16 -24.37
C VAL A 113 15.06 -0.71 -25.44
N ALA A 114 14.93 -2.03 -25.36
CA ALA A 114 15.46 -2.96 -26.35
C ALA A 114 14.79 -2.76 -27.71
N LYS A 115 13.45 -2.66 -27.75
CA LYS A 115 12.67 -2.40 -28.97
C LYS A 115 13.04 -1.08 -29.64
N VAL A 116 13.15 0.00 -28.86
CA VAL A 116 13.57 1.31 -29.37
C VAL A 116 14.99 1.25 -29.92
N THR A 117 15.90 0.53 -29.26
CA THR A 117 17.27 0.36 -29.75
C THR A 117 17.31 -0.39 -31.09
N ALA A 118 16.58 -1.51 -31.20
CA ALA A 118 16.48 -2.26 -32.45
C ALA A 118 15.84 -1.44 -33.58
N HIS A 119 14.82 -0.64 -33.26
CA HIS A 119 14.19 0.28 -34.21
C HIS A 119 15.18 1.34 -34.71
N MET A 120 15.99 1.93 -33.82
CA MET A 120 17.02 2.88 -34.21
C MET A 120 18.07 2.24 -35.14
N GLU A 121 18.54 1.03 -34.82
CA GLU A 121 19.51 0.30 -35.66
C GLU A 121 18.95 0.05 -37.07
N GLU A 122 17.70 -0.39 -37.16
CA GLU A 122 17.04 -0.63 -38.44
C GLU A 122 16.81 0.68 -39.22
N ALA A 123 16.36 1.75 -38.56
CA ALA A 123 16.21 3.06 -39.18
C ALA A 123 17.56 3.58 -39.72
N THR A 124 18.65 3.42 -38.97
CA THR A 124 20.01 3.79 -39.41
C THR A 124 20.43 2.96 -40.62
N ARG A 125 20.14 1.66 -40.64
CA ARG A 125 20.45 0.78 -41.79
C ARG A 125 19.69 1.21 -43.04
N ILE A 126 18.38 1.47 -42.92
CA ILE A 126 17.55 1.95 -44.03
C ILE A 126 18.07 3.30 -44.54
N ARG A 127 18.41 4.22 -43.64
CA ARG A 127 18.98 5.53 -44.01
C ARG A 127 20.29 5.39 -44.77
N GLN A 128 21.17 4.49 -44.35
CA GLN A 128 22.45 4.26 -45.02
C GLN A 128 22.25 3.71 -46.44
N VAL A 129 21.38 2.70 -46.60
CA VAL A 129 21.05 2.15 -47.93
C VAL A 129 20.39 3.21 -48.82
N GLY A 130 19.41 3.94 -48.30
CA GLY A 130 18.70 4.99 -49.05
C GLY A 130 19.64 6.10 -49.52
N LYS A 131 20.59 6.52 -48.68
CA LYS A 131 21.62 7.51 -49.05
C LYS A 131 22.53 7.01 -50.18
N GLU A 132 22.94 5.74 -50.11
CA GLU A 132 23.78 5.12 -51.13
C GLU A 132 23.06 5.01 -52.48
N GLU A 133 21.78 4.62 -52.48
CA GLU A 133 20.95 4.55 -53.68
C GLU A 133 20.67 5.94 -54.26
N ASN A 134 20.35 6.92 -53.43
CA ASN A 134 20.14 8.31 -53.83
C ASN A 134 21.39 8.90 -54.50
N THR A 135 22.57 8.68 -53.91
CA THR A 135 23.84 9.15 -54.45
C THR A 135 24.11 8.58 -55.85
N LYS A 136 23.81 7.29 -56.06
CA LYS A 136 23.94 6.65 -57.38
C LYS A 136 22.94 7.22 -58.38
N ALA A 137 21.67 7.36 -57.99
CA ALA A 137 20.63 7.90 -58.86
C ALA A 137 20.94 9.34 -59.32
N VAL A 138 21.48 10.18 -58.43
CA VAL A 138 21.93 11.54 -58.78
C VAL A 138 23.11 11.49 -59.75
N GLN A 139 24.06 10.58 -59.56
CA GLN A 139 25.19 10.45 -60.47
C GLN A 139 24.75 9.95 -61.85
N ASP A 140 23.92 8.91 -61.90
CA ASP A 140 23.39 8.35 -63.14
C ASP A 140 22.56 9.40 -63.91
N ALA A 141 21.79 10.25 -63.19
CA ALA A 141 21.05 11.35 -63.80
C ALA A 141 21.98 12.41 -64.43
N LYS A 142 23.09 12.75 -63.77
CA LYS A 142 24.09 13.68 -64.30
C LYS A 142 24.81 13.12 -65.52
N ASP A 143 25.24 11.87 -65.44
CA ASP A 143 25.92 11.19 -66.54
C ASP A 143 24.98 11.08 -67.76
N ALA A 144 23.69 10.80 -67.54
CA ALA A 144 22.68 10.80 -68.59
C ALA A 144 22.44 12.19 -69.20
N GLN A 145 22.32 13.24 -68.38
CA GLN A 145 22.20 14.63 -68.86
C GLN A 145 23.40 15.02 -69.72
N GLN A 146 24.63 14.65 -69.30
CA GLN A 146 25.84 14.93 -70.07
C GLN A 146 25.84 14.16 -71.40
N ALA A 147 25.56 12.85 -71.37
CA ALA A 147 25.53 12.04 -72.58
C ALA A 147 24.47 12.53 -73.59
N ILE A 148 23.32 12.98 -73.11
CA ILE A 148 22.27 13.57 -73.95
C ILE A 148 22.72 14.91 -74.53
N ALA A 149 23.36 15.78 -73.73
CA ALA A 149 23.89 17.04 -74.22
C ALA A 149 24.96 16.85 -75.31
N GLU A 150 25.84 15.87 -75.15
CA GLU A 150 26.84 15.48 -76.16
C GLU A 150 26.16 14.96 -77.44
N ALA A 151 25.13 14.11 -77.31
CA ALA A 151 24.37 13.61 -78.44
C ALA A 151 23.58 14.72 -79.17
N GLU A 152 22.95 15.63 -78.42
CA GLU A 152 22.28 16.82 -78.97
C GLU A 152 23.25 17.69 -79.76
N ALA A 153 24.47 17.92 -79.24
CA ALA A 153 25.49 18.71 -79.94
C ALA A 153 25.90 18.08 -81.28
N VAL A 154 26.14 16.76 -81.30
CA VAL A 154 26.48 16.03 -82.54
C VAL A 154 25.34 16.06 -83.56
N LEU A 155 24.10 15.84 -83.11
CA LEU A 155 22.93 15.83 -83.99
C LEU A 155 22.60 17.23 -84.53
N LEU A 156 22.69 18.27 -83.70
CA LEU A 156 22.50 19.66 -84.13
C LEU A 156 23.51 20.06 -85.20
N GLU A 157 24.80 19.73 -85.03
CA GLU A 157 25.82 20.02 -86.04
C GLU A 157 25.54 19.30 -87.37
N PHE A 158 25.21 18.00 -87.32
CA PHE A 158 24.84 17.22 -88.50
C PHE A 158 23.62 17.79 -89.24
N TYR A 159 22.55 18.15 -88.52
CA TYR A 159 21.34 18.70 -89.13
C TYR A 159 21.51 20.13 -89.65
N LYS A 160 22.40 20.92 -89.05
CA LYS A 160 22.81 22.24 -89.57
C LYS A 160 23.61 22.11 -90.87
N ASP A 161 24.51 21.15 -90.96
CA ASP A 161 25.36 20.93 -92.14
C ASP A 161 24.60 20.35 -93.34
N THR A 162 23.57 19.54 -93.08
CA THR A 162 22.66 19.03 -94.12
C THR A 162 21.61 20.06 -94.57
N GLY A 163 21.56 21.25 -93.93
CA GLY A 163 20.62 22.32 -94.26
C GLY A 163 19.18 22.07 -93.81
N MET A 164 18.94 21.02 -93.01
CA MET A 164 17.60 20.70 -92.48
C MET A 164 17.25 21.52 -91.23
N VAL A 165 18.26 22.07 -90.55
CA VAL A 165 18.10 23.09 -89.50
C VAL A 165 18.75 24.38 -89.99
N ALA A 166 18.03 25.49 -89.89
CA ALA A 166 18.54 26.80 -90.32
C ALA A 166 19.74 27.22 -89.46
N LYS A 167 20.86 27.54 -90.10
CA LYS A 167 22.00 28.20 -89.43
C LYS A 167 21.59 29.62 -89.05
N GLU A 168 21.72 29.98 -87.78
CA GLU A 168 21.43 31.35 -87.36
C GLU A 168 22.53 32.30 -87.89
N SER A 169 22.13 33.52 -88.27
CA SER A 169 22.99 34.46 -89.00
C SER A 169 24.25 34.92 -88.24
N TRP A 170 24.31 34.73 -86.93
CA TRP A 170 25.44 35.06 -86.07
C TRP A 170 26.45 33.92 -85.87
N GLU A 171 26.09 32.66 -86.16
CA GLU A 171 26.96 31.48 -85.99
C GLU A 171 28.11 31.43 -87.02
N LEU A 172 28.01 32.19 -88.12
CA LEU A 172 29.07 32.31 -89.13
C LEU A 172 30.31 33.09 -88.63
N LEU A 173 30.22 33.75 -87.47
CA LEU A 173 31.22 34.71 -86.97
C LEU A 173 31.98 34.27 -85.72
N GLN A 174 31.52 33.23 -85.01
CA GLN A 174 32.21 32.68 -83.83
C GLN A 174 32.33 31.17 -83.97
N GLY A 175 33.38 30.72 -84.66
CA GLY A 175 33.73 29.31 -84.77
C GLY A 175 34.10 28.74 -83.41
N GLY A 176 33.14 28.11 -82.73
CA GLY A 176 33.43 27.13 -81.69
C GLY A 176 34.25 25.97 -82.28
N ALA A 177 34.95 25.23 -81.42
CA ALA A 177 35.77 24.10 -81.87
C ALA A 177 34.91 23.11 -82.68
N PRO A 178 35.29 22.78 -83.92
CA PRO A 178 34.50 21.90 -84.77
C PRO A 178 34.43 20.50 -84.15
N VAL A 179 33.21 20.01 -83.97
CA VAL A 179 32.98 18.59 -83.63
C VAL A 179 33.38 17.78 -84.86
N THR A 180 34.43 16.96 -84.72
CA THR A 180 34.92 16.14 -85.83
C THR A 180 34.01 14.91 -86.01
N LEU A 181 33.20 14.94 -87.06
CA LEU A 181 32.33 13.81 -87.40
C LEU A 181 33.16 12.68 -88.05
N PRO A 182 32.95 11.41 -87.66
CA PRO A 182 33.49 10.25 -88.40
C PRO A 182 32.95 10.19 -89.83
N THR A 183 33.71 9.61 -90.76
CA THR A 183 33.24 9.36 -92.14
C THR A 183 32.01 8.45 -92.14
N GLU A 184 30.98 8.84 -92.89
CA GLU A 184 29.71 8.12 -92.99
C GLU A 184 29.90 6.61 -93.28
N PRO A 185 29.24 5.71 -92.52
CA PRO A 185 29.27 4.28 -92.80
C PRO A 185 28.65 3.99 -94.16
N SER A 186 29.27 3.13 -94.97
CA SER A 186 28.78 2.76 -96.32
C SER A 186 27.39 2.09 -96.35
N THR A 187 26.80 1.81 -95.19
CA THR A 187 25.45 1.25 -95.00
C THR A 187 24.34 2.30 -94.93
N TRP A 188 24.66 3.60 -94.87
CA TRP A 188 23.68 4.69 -94.84
C TRP A 188 23.35 5.13 -96.28
N SER A 189 22.45 4.41 -96.95
CA SER A 189 22.12 4.63 -98.37
C SER A 189 20.84 5.44 -98.62
N ALA A 190 20.18 5.95 -97.57
CA ALA A 190 18.97 6.76 -97.68
C ALA A 190 19.06 7.98 -96.75
N SER A 191 18.68 9.17 -97.27
CA SER A 191 18.60 10.39 -96.47
C SER A 191 17.51 10.24 -95.41
N TYR A 192 17.92 10.03 -94.17
CA TYR A 192 17.01 10.11 -93.02
C TYR A 192 16.53 11.56 -92.89
N THR A 193 15.25 11.82 -93.13
CA THR A 193 14.69 13.19 -93.15
C THR A 193 14.56 13.80 -91.75
N GLY A 194 14.98 13.11 -90.69
CA GLY A 194 15.03 13.63 -89.32
C GLY A 194 13.68 13.89 -88.64
N VAL A 195 12.59 13.92 -89.41
CA VAL A 195 11.25 14.28 -88.97
C VAL A 195 10.19 13.43 -89.68
N ALA A 196 9.29 12.83 -88.89
CA ALA A 196 8.11 12.13 -89.40
C ALA A 196 7.06 13.10 -89.99
N ASP A 197 7.06 14.35 -89.52
CA ASP A 197 6.20 15.43 -90.00
C ASP A 197 6.94 16.79 -89.89
N PRO A 198 7.61 17.25 -90.97
CA PRO A 198 8.37 18.51 -91.00
C PRO A 198 7.54 19.77 -90.73
N LYS A 199 6.20 19.71 -90.83
CA LYS A 199 5.31 20.86 -90.60
C LYS A 199 4.83 20.97 -89.15
N ASN A 200 4.73 19.85 -88.44
CA ASN A 200 4.24 19.81 -87.05
C ASN A 200 5.32 19.45 -86.02
N GLN A 201 6.47 18.93 -86.43
CA GLN A 201 7.60 18.57 -85.56
C GLN A 201 8.94 18.97 -86.21
N PRO A 202 9.26 20.26 -86.40
CA PRO A 202 10.46 20.69 -87.13
C PRO A 202 11.79 20.23 -86.49
N ASP A 203 11.81 19.89 -85.20
CA ASP A 203 13.02 19.52 -84.43
C ASP A 203 13.18 18.01 -84.15
N GLY A 204 12.25 17.16 -84.59
CA GLY A 204 12.38 15.69 -84.61
C GLY A 204 12.96 15.03 -83.35
N ILE A 205 13.97 14.16 -83.53
CA ILE A 205 14.67 13.42 -82.46
C ILE A 205 15.33 14.34 -81.41
N ILE A 206 15.71 15.57 -81.79
CA ILE A 206 16.31 16.54 -80.87
C ILE A 206 15.29 16.99 -79.82
N THR A 207 14.01 17.16 -80.20
CA THR A 207 12.95 17.47 -79.21
C THR A 207 12.78 16.36 -78.18
N VAL A 208 12.88 15.10 -78.61
CA VAL A 208 12.79 13.93 -77.72
C VAL A 208 13.98 13.90 -76.76
N LEU A 209 15.20 14.11 -77.27
CA LEU A 209 16.40 14.18 -76.43
C LEU A 209 16.33 15.33 -75.41
N LYS A 210 15.87 16.51 -75.82
CA LYS A 210 15.66 17.66 -74.92
C LYS A 210 14.63 17.37 -73.83
N ALA A 211 13.53 16.68 -74.17
CA ALA A 211 12.53 16.26 -73.20
C ALA A 211 13.12 15.26 -72.18
N ILE A 212 13.85 14.25 -72.66
CA ILE A 212 14.52 13.26 -71.79
C ILE A 212 15.57 13.94 -70.89
N SER A 213 16.33 14.91 -71.41
CA SER A 213 17.29 15.70 -70.62
C SER A 213 16.61 16.48 -69.49
N ALA A 214 15.48 17.13 -69.80
CA ALA A 214 14.65 17.82 -68.81
C ALA A 214 14.06 16.86 -67.77
N ASP A 215 13.66 15.64 -68.18
CA ASP A 215 13.20 14.60 -67.25
C ASP A 215 14.33 14.16 -66.30
N PHE A 216 15.56 13.96 -66.79
CA PHE A 216 16.71 13.64 -65.93
C PHE A 216 17.09 14.79 -64.99
N ALA A 217 17.03 16.04 -65.44
CA ALA A 217 17.25 17.21 -64.59
C ALA A 217 16.17 17.32 -63.50
N THR A 218 14.92 17.02 -63.84
CA THR A 218 13.81 16.96 -62.88
C THR A 218 14.02 15.82 -61.88
N MET A 219 14.37 14.62 -62.36
CA MET A 219 14.66 13.46 -61.50
C MET A 219 15.81 13.74 -60.53
N GLU A 220 16.89 14.41 -60.98
CA GLU A 220 17.98 14.84 -60.10
C GLU A 220 17.48 15.76 -58.99
N ALA A 221 16.73 16.81 -59.35
CA ALA A 221 16.21 17.78 -58.41
C ALA A 221 15.25 17.16 -57.39
N GLU A 222 14.34 16.30 -57.83
CA GLU A 222 13.40 15.56 -56.98
C GLU A 222 14.15 14.59 -56.04
N THR A 223 15.15 13.88 -56.56
CA THR A 223 15.97 12.94 -55.79
C THR A 223 16.75 13.66 -54.68
N LEU A 224 17.32 14.83 -54.97
CA LEU A 224 18.00 15.67 -53.98
C LEU A 224 17.03 16.25 -52.93
N ALA A 225 15.84 16.68 -53.35
CA ALA A 225 14.82 17.19 -52.44
C ALA A 225 14.27 16.09 -51.51
N GLN A 226 14.09 14.87 -52.04
CA GLN A 226 13.68 13.71 -51.26
C GLN A 226 14.76 13.31 -50.24
N GLU A 227 16.03 13.32 -50.63
CA GLU A 227 17.17 13.05 -49.74
C GLU A 227 17.18 13.99 -48.52
N GLU A 228 16.99 15.29 -48.75
CA GLU A 228 16.93 16.27 -47.65
C GLU A 228 15.74 15.99 -46.72
N THR A 229 14.61 15.58 -47.28
CA THR A 229 13.39 15.24 -46.53
C THR A 229 13.59 13.98 -45.69
N ASP A 230 14.13 12.93 -46.29
CA ASP A 230 14.41 11.65 -45.63
C ASP A 230 15.44 11.83 -44.51
N GLN A 231 16.48 12.64 -44.74
CA GLN A 231 17.47 12.94 -43.71
C GLN A 231 16.85 13.70 -42.53
N LYS A 232 15.99 14.68 -42.79
CA LYS A 232 15.28 15.41 -41.73
C LYS A 232 14.34 14.49 -40.94
N ALA A 233 13.59 13.63 -41.62
CA ALA A 233 12.69 12.68 -40.98
C ALA A 233 13.46 11.70 -40.08
N TYR A 234 14.56 11.13 -40.59
CA TYR A 234 15.46 10.28 -39.82
C TYR A 234 16.04 11.00 -38.59
N ASP A 235 16.56 12.22 -38.75
CA ASP A 235 17.12 12.98 -37.64
C ASP A 235 16.07 13.26 -36.54
N GLN A 236 14.83 13.52 -36.92
CA GLN A 236 13.73 13.73 -35.98
C GLN A 236 13.35 12.43 -35.26
N GLU A 237 13.25 11.33 -36.00
CA GLU A 237 12.90 10.01 -35.47
C GLU A 237 13.96 9.47 -34.51
N VAL A 238 15.24 9.58 -34.87
CA VAL A 238 16.36 9.20 -34.01
C VAL A 238 16.37 10.03 -32.73
N LYS A 239 16.22 11.36 -32.83
CA LYS A 239 16.13 12.23 -31.63
C LYS A 239 14.97 11.84 -30.73
N SER A 240 13.78 11.61 -31.30
CA SER A 240 12.61 11.18 -30.54
C SER A 240 12.85 9.82 -29.85
N SER A 241 13.46 8.88 -30.57
CA SER A 241 13.81 7.55 -30.07
C SER A 241 14.86 7.61 -28.95
N GLU A 242 15.88 8.46 -29.07
CA GLU A 242 16.88 8.68 -28.02
C GLU A 242 16.25 9.25 -26.74
N VAL A 243 15.36 10.23 -26.87
CA VAL A 243 14.62 10.81 -25.74
C VAL A 243 13.75 9.75 -25.08
N GLU A 244 13.00 8.97 -25.85
CA GLU A 244 12.14 7.92 -25.31
C GLU A 244 12.97 6.83 -24.63
N LYS A 245 14.09 6.40 -25.24
CA LYS A 245 15.03 5.44 -24.64
C LYS A 245 15.58 5.95 -23.31
N ALA A 246 16.04 7.20 -23.25
CA ALA A 246 16.55 7.81 -22.03
C ALA A 246 15.46 7.90 -20.94
N ARG A 247 14.24 8.30 -21.33
CA ARG A 247 13.08 8.38 -20.44
C ARG A 247 12.74 7.01 -19.83
N ARG A 248 12.68 5.95 -20.64
CA ARG A 248 12.38 4.59 -20.20
C ARG A 248 13.49 3.99 -19.32
N ALA A 249 14.75 4.25 -19.67
CA ALA A 249 15.89 3.86 -18.83
C ALA A 249 15.80 4.53 -17.45
N LYS A 250 15.50 5.84 -17.41
CA LYS A 250 15.36 6.55 -16.14
C LYS A 250 14.13 6.10 -15.34
N GLU A 251 13.02 5.85 -16.01
CA GLU A 251 11.81 5.27 -15.40
C GLU A 251 12.12 3.93 -14.72
N SER A 252 12.85 3.04 -15.40
CA SER A 252 13.28 1.75 -14.83
C SER A 252 14.20 1.94 -13.60
N GLU A 253 15.16 2.87 -13.66
CA GLU A 253 16.06 3.17 -12.55
C GLU A 253 15.30 3.67 -11.31
N MET A 254 14.39 4.64 -11.49
CA MET A 254 13.59 5.21 -10.40
C MET A 254 12.69 4.14 -9.76
N LYS A 255 12.07 3.29 -10.59
CA LYS A 255 11.26 2.16 -10.11
C LYS A 255 12.10 1.14 -9.35
N ALA A 256 13.33 0.87 -9.77
CA ALA A 256 14.26 0.00 -9.06
C ALA A 256 14.60 0.54 -7.67
N GLN A 257 14.84 1.85 -7.55
CA GLN A 257 15.11 2.51 -6.27
C GLN A 257 13.91 2.44 -5.33
N GLU A 258 12.70 2.74 -5.84
CA GLU A 258 11.48 2.65 -5.03
C GLU A 258 11.19 1.20 -4.60
N LYS A 259 11.36 0.23 -5.51
CA LYS A 259 11.25 -1.19 -5.19
C LYS A 259 12.17 -1.57 -4.02
N LYS A 260 13.44 -1.18 -4.07
CA LYS A 260 14.41 -1.44 -2.99
C LYS A 260 13.94 -0.85 -1.65
N ARG A 261 13.46 0.40 -1.66
CA ARG A 261 12.91 1.05 -0.46
C ARG A 261 11.72 0.28 0.12
N LEU A 262 10.83 -0.23 -0.73
CA LEU A 262 9.69 -1.04 -0.29
C LEU A 262 10.13 -2.41 0.23
N GLU A 263 11.15 -3.04 -0.34
CA GLU A 263 11.72 -4.29 0.16
C GLU A 263 12.31 -4.12 1.58
N GLU A 264 13.05 -3.03 1.82
CA GLU A 264 13.53 -2.67 3.16
C GLU A 264 12.38 -2.45 4.15
N LYS A 265 11.29 -1.79 3.69
CA LYS A 265 10.08 -1.59 4.49
C LYS A 265 9.40 -2.92 4.83
N VAL A 266 9.37 -3.89 3.91
CA VAL A 266 8.84 -5.23 4.15
C VAL A 266 9.65 -5.95 5.23
N VAL A 267 10.99 -5.86 5.20
CA VAL A 267 11.86 -6.44 6.23
C VAL A 267 11.55 -5.84 7.60
N SER A 268 11.48 -4.50 7.68
CA SER A 268 11.13 -3.78 8.91
C SER A 268 9.75 -4.18 9.45
N MET A 269 8.72 -4.18 8.60
CA MET A 269 7.36 -4.57 8.98
C MET A 269 7.25 -6.03 9.43
N ASN A 270 7.97 -6.95 8.80
CA ASN A 270 8.03 -8.35 9.25
C ASN A 270 8.66 -8.47 10.64
N SER A 271 9.71 -7.71 10.92
CA SER A 271 10.33 -7.67 12.25
C SER A 271 9.32 -7.15 13.30
N SER A 272 8.64 -6.04 13.02
CA SER A 272 7.59 -5.52 13.89
C SER A 272 6.44 -6.50 14.10
N LEU A 273 6.00 -7.18 13.02
CA LEU A 273 4.95 -8.19 13.12
C LEU A 273 5.36 -9.33 14.05
N LYS A 274 6.58 -9.84 13.91
CA LYS A 274 7.12 -10.90 14.78
C LYS A 274 7.20 -10.44 16.23
N HIS A 275 7.66 -9.21 16.46
CA HIS A 275 7.75 -8.63 17.79
C HIS A 275 6.38 -8.52 18.47
N VAL A 276 5.41 -7.88 17.82
CA VAL A 276 4.05 -7.70 18.36
C VAL A 276 3.34 -9.06 18.55
N THR A 277 3.58 -10.03 17.67
CA THR A 277 3.07 -11.40 17.84
C THR A 277 3.62 -12.05 19.10
N GLY A 278 4.92 -11.86 19.39
CA GLY A 278 5.53 -12.34 20.63
C GLY A 278 4.94 -11.66 21.87
N GLU A 279 4.70 -10.35 21.81
CA GLU A 279 4.05 -9.62 22.89
C GLU A 279 2.61 -10.08 23.13
N LEU A 280 1.84 -10.34 22.07
CA LEU A 280 0.49 -10.90 22.18
C LEU A 280 0.52 -12.26 22.89
N GLY A 281 1.47 -13.12 22.54
CA GLY A 281 1.66 -14.40 23.23
C GLY A 281 1.98 -14.23 24.72
N ALA A 282 2.75 -13.21 25.10
CA ALA A 282 3.01 -12.89 26.50
C ALA A 282 1.75 -12.37 27.23
N VAL A 283 0.94 -11.54 26.57
CA VAL A 283 -0.35 -11.06 27.09
C VAL A 283 -1.33 -12.22 27.28
N ASP A 284 -1.41 -13.14 26.32
CA ASP A 284 -2.24 -14.34 26.44
C ASP A 284 -1.78 -15.26 27.58
N GLN A 285 -0.47 -15.36 27.81
CA GLN A 285 0.04 -16.11 28.96
C GLN A 285 -0.33 -15.43 30.27
N TYR A 286 -0.19 -14.10 30.36
CA TYR A 286 -0.57 -13.35 31.55
C TYR A 286 -2.07 -13.47 31.87
N LEU A 287 -2.94 -13.46 30.86
CA LEU A 287 -4.38 -13.73 31.05
C LEU A 287 -4.63 -15.11 31.66
N LYS A 288 -3.88 -16.13 31.24
CA LYS A 288 -3.97 -17.48 31.84
C LYS A 288 -3.50 -17.48 33.27
N ASP A 289 -2.43 -16.75 33.58
CA ASP A 289 -1.88 -16.67 34.93
C ASP A 289 -2.81 -15.91 35.89
N LEU A 290 -3.59 -14.94 35.38
CA LEU A 290 -4.63 -14.23 36.14
C LEU A 290 -5.89 -15.08 36.39
N ALA A 291 -6.20 -16.03 35.51
CA ALA A 291 -7.47 -16.76 35.55
C ALA A 291 -7.74 -17.47 36.89
N PRO A 292 -6.79 -18.20 37.51
CA PRO A 292 -7.03 -18.84 38.81
C PRO A 292 -7.34 -17.87 39.95
N ALA A 293 -6.79 -16.65 39.89
CA ALA A 293 -6.95 -15.66 40.95
C ALA A 293 -8.18 -14.74 40.75
N CYS A 294 -8.65 -14.58 39.51
CA CYS A 294 -9.62 -13.57 39.15
C CYS A 294 -10.90 -14.09 38.47
N ILE A 295 -10.87 -15.29 37.89
CA ILE A 295 -11.96 -15.84 37.07
C ILE A 295 -12.45 -17.17 37.65
N GLU A 296 -11.54 -18.03 38.08
CA GLU A 296 -11.88 -19.33 38.64
C GLU A 296 -12.26 -19.18 40.12
N GLY A 297 -13.44 -19.69 40.47
CA GLY A 297 -13.97 -19.66 41.83
C GLY A 297 -15.23 -20.52 41.92
N ASP A 298 -15.55 -20.96 43.14
CA ASP A 298 -16.75 -21.76 43.43
C ASP A 298 -18.04 -20.92 43.53
N SER A 299 -17.90 -19.59 43.55
CA SER A 299 -18.95 -18.61 43.81
C SER A 299 -18.56 -17.26 43.20
N THR A 300 -19.53 -16.36 42.98
CA THR A 300 -19.22 -15.01 42.52
C THR A 300 -18.79 -14.09 43.68
N TYR A 301 -18.09 -13.00 43.39
CA TYR A 301 -17.78 -11.96 44.39
C TYR A 301 -19.04 -11.43 45.09
N GLU A 302 -20.12 -11.21 44.32
CA GLU A 302 -21.38 -10.72 44.87
C GLU A 302 -22.01 -11.75 45.82
N ASP A 303 -21.94 -13.04 45.50
CA ASP A 303 -22.44 -14.11 46.39
C ASP A 303 -21.64 -14.17 47.69
N ARG A 304 -20.31 -14.10 47.62
CA ARG A 304 -19.45 -14.11 48.82
C ARG A 304 -19.63 -12.87 49.68
N LYS A 305 -19.78 -11.70 49.06
CA LYS A 305 -20.06 -10.44 49.74
C LYS A 305 -21.41 -10.49 50.47
N ALA A 306 -22.44 -10.98 49.81
CA ALA A 306 -23.75 -11.16 50.41
C ALA A 306 -23.70 -12.15 51.59
N ALA A 307 -23.01 -13.27 51.43
CA ALA A 307 -22.83 -14.24 52.52
C ALA A 307 -22.14 -13.62 53.75
N ARG A 308 -21.03 -12.90 53.56
CA ARG A 308 -20.34 -12.21 54.68
C ARG A 308 -21.19 -11.11 55.30
N ALA A 309 -21.94 -10.36 54.50
CA ALA A 309 -22.85 -9.33 55.02
C ALA A 309 -23.92 -9.95 55.93
N ASN A 310 -24.52 -11.07 55.52
CA ASN A 310 -25.49 -11.79 56.31
C ASN A 310 -24.87 -12.35 57.61
N GLU A 311 -23.66 -12.92 57.55
CA GLU A 311 -22.93 -13.38 58.75
C GLU A 311 -22.64 -12.24 59.73
N ILE A 312 -22.18 -11.09 59.21
CA ILE A 312 -21.91 -9.89 60.02
C ILE A 312 -23.20 -9.38 60.67
N ASP A 313 -24.31 -9.37 59.95
CA ASP A 313 -25.59 -8.90 60.48
C ASP A 313 -26.17 -9.85 61.54
N ALA A 314 -26.03 -11.17 61.35
CA ALA A 314 -26.33 -12.17 62.38
C ALA A 314 -25.49 -11.95 63.66
N LEU A 315 -24.19 -11.68 63.51
CA LEU A 315 -23.29 -11.38 64.63
C LEU A 315 -23.64 -10.07 65.33
N LYS A 316 -24.04 -9.02 64.60
CA LYS A 316 -24.53 -7.76 65.18
C LYS A 316 -25.83 -7.97 65.95
N GLN A 317 -26.77 -8.74 65.41
CA GLN A 317 -28.01 -9.09 66.12
C GLN A 317 -27.71 -9.82 67.43
N ALA A 318 -26.80 -10.80 67.41
CA ALA A 318 -26.33 -11.49 68.60
C ALA A 318 -25.68 -10.51 69.61
N GLN A 319 -24.89 -9.54 69.13
CA GLN A 319 -24.27 -8.52 69.97
C GLN A 319 -25.32 -7.61 70.64
N VAL A 320 -26.35 -7.18 69.92
CA VAL A 320 -27.46 -6.36 70.46
C VAL A 320 -28.21 -7.15 71.54
N MET A 321 -28.55 -8.41 71.29
CA MET A 321 -29.21 -9.28 72.28
C MET A 321 -28.40 -9.40 73.59
N LEU A 322 -27.08 -9.48 73.49
CA LEU A 322 -26.20 -9.52 74.65
C LEU A 322 -26.12 -8.15 75.37
N ALA A 323 -26.02 -7.05 74.62
CA ALA A 323 -25.91 -5.70 75.16
C ALA A 323 -27.19 -5.25 75.90
N ASP A 324 -28.37 -5.53 75.34
CA ASP A 324 -29.65 -5.19 75.96
C ASP A 324 -29.85 -5.92 77.29
N TYR A 325 -29.36 -7.16 77.38
CA TYR A 325 -29.35 -7.89 78.64
C TYR A 325 -28.41 -7.26 79.68
N GLN A 326 -27.20 -6.83 79.30
CA GLN A 326 -26.28 -6.15 80.23
C GLN A 326 -26.87 -4.85 80.78
N LYS A 327 -27.55 -4.06 79.94
CA LYS A 327 -28.25 -2.84 80.35
C LYS A 327 -29.42 -3.13 81.29
N GLY A 328 -30.23 -4.14 81.00
CA GLY A 328 -31.34 -4.57 81.86
C GLY A 328 -30.90 -5.15 83.22
N ASN A 329 -29.69 -5.72 83.30
CA ASN A 329 -29.13 -6.21 84.56
C ASN A 329 -28.48 -5.09 85.39
N SER A 330 -27.93 -4.06 84.73
CA SER A 330 -27.32 -2.88 85.37
C SER A 330 -28.37 -1.93 85.98
N SER A 331 -29.63 -1.99 85.55
CA SER A 331 -30.75 -1.23 86.13
C SER A 331 -31.43 -1.91 87.33
N SER A 332 -30.99 -3.12 87.72
CA SER A 332 -31.50 -3.82 88.92
C SER A 332 -30.80 -3.40 90.22
N GLY A 333 -29.82 -2.49 90.14
CA GLY A 333 -29.12 -1.89 91.28
C GLY A 333 -29.40 -0.40 91.43
N GLY A 334 -30.63 -0.01 91.77
CA GLY A 334 -30.94 1.29 92.35
C GLY A 334 -31.93 2.19 91.60
N GLY A 335 -33.11 2.39 92.20
CA GLY A 335 -33.81 3.68 92.27
C GLY A 335 -34.48 4.24 91.00
N THR A 336 -35.81 4.19 91.02
CA THR A 336 -36.80 4.92 90.21
C THR A 336 -36.39 6.30 89.66
N ALA A 337 -36.65 6.54 88.36
CA ALA A 337 -37.37 7.72 87.87
C ALA A 337 -37.76 7.58 86.38
N PHE A 338 -39.07 7.62 86.15
CA PHE A 338 -39.81 8.16 85.00
C PHE A 338 -39.03 8.82 83.85
N PHE A 339 -39.32 8.44 82.60
CA PHE A 339 -39.75 9.37 81.52
C PHE A 339 -40.42 8.60 80.36
N ALA A 340 -41.44 9.24 79.77
CA ALA A 340 -42.45 8.71 78.85
C ALA A 340 -41.96 8.62 77.37
N PRO A 341 -42.76 8.04 76.43
CA PRO A 341 -42.28 7.56 75.13
C PRO A 341 -42.27 8.64 74.04
N ILE A 342 -41.31 8.57 73.13
CA ILE A 342 -41.32 9.31 71.86
C ILE A 342 -41.47 8.31 70.70
N LYS A 343 -42.50 8.57 69.87
CA LYS A 343 -42.92 7.81 68.68
C LYS A 343 -41.87 7.83 67.54
N PRO A 344 -41.97 6.90 66.56
CA PRO A 344 -40.95 6.71 65.53
C PRO A 344 -41.06 7.75 64.42
N ALA A 345 -39.91 8.25 63.96
CA ALA A 345 -39.81 8.97 62.70
C ALA A 345 -39.53 7.97 61.57
N SER A 346 -40.55 7.73 60.75
CA SER A 346 -40.45 7.13 59.43
C SER A 346 -39.51 7.95 58.54
N PHE A 347 -38.38 7.37 58.13
CA PHE A 347 -37.62 7.89 57.00
C PHE A 347 -37.95 7.08 55.75
N LEU A 348 -38.76 7.73 54.92
CA LEU A 348 -39.08 7.31 53.56
C LEU A 348 -37.79 7.16 52.73
N ALA A 349 -37.74 6.03 52.03
CA ALA A 349 -36.92 5.84 50.85
C ALA A 349 -37.11 7.01 49.87
N ARG A 350 -36.01 7.57 49.38
CA ARG A 350 -35.99 8.31 48.13
C ARG A 350 -34.93 7.69 47.25
N SER A 351 -35.42 7.03 46.22
CA SER A 351 -34.66 6.51 45.09
C SER A 351 -33.75 7.57 44.47
N ALA A 352 -32.57 7.14 44.06
CA ALA A 352 -31.89 7.61 42.87
C ALA A 352 -31.61 6.37 42.01
#